data_AF-A0AAW1PAQ8-F1
#
_entry.id   AF-A0AAW1PAQ8-F1
#
_cell.length_a   1.000
_cell.length_b   1.000
_cell.length_c   1.000
_cell.angle_alpha   90.00
_cell.angle_beta   90.00
_cell.angle_gamma   90.00
#
_symmetry.space_group_name_H-M   'P 1'
#
loop_
_entity.id
_entity.type
_entity.pdbx_description
1 polymer ?
#
loop_
_entity_poly.entity_id
_entity_poly.type
_entity_poly.pdbx_seq_one_letter_code
_entity_poly.pdbx_strand_id
1 'polypeptide(L)'
;MGGSIGLSNHKNAYRNGVCVNNWAEVRLAADAACSPAAPAEPMVSVTRATFGPDGKFGAQIAVDRQDMEQKYACTGRQMMFNHQGPKEGVVSCFTTLNQLAFGEKHLGEPRVTHYIWSGRNKVDAKVPQQVDHLLLQTAKQRQWRDAAHADMYQTTSHTAAQAVADAARGIHTKRQICKPAADGGQASQIGRKAKGECAQLFDKTYIKIGLRQ
;
A
#
# COMPACT_ATOMS: atom_id res chain seq x y z
N MET A 1 -85.45 66.01 -61.55
CA MET A 1 -85.04 65.02 -60.52
C MET A 1 -84.30 63.91 -61.24
N GLY A 2 -82.97 63.94 -61.22
CA GLY A 2 -82.12 63.04 -61.99
C GLY A 2 -81.73 61.81 -61.18
N GLY A 3 -82.22 60.64 -61.58
CA GLY A 3 -81.63 59.35 -61.23
C GLY A 3 -80.50 59.07 -62.22
N SER A 4 -79.27 59.01 -61.72
CA SER A 4 -78.04 58.94 -62.49
C SER A 4 -77.88 57.63 -63.27
N ILE A 5 -77.37 57.79 -64.49
CA ILE A 5 -76.80 56.73 -65.34
C ILE A 5 -75.48 56.30 -64.69
N GLY A 6 -75.46 55.13 -64.05
CA GLY A 6 -74.26 54.52 -63.47
C GLY A 6 -74.50 53.04 -63.14
N LEU A 7 -73.65 52.15 -63.65
CA LEU A 7 -73.77 50.71 -63.42
C LEU A 7 -73.29 50.36 -61.99
N SER A 8 -74.16 49.76 -61.18
CA SER A 8 -73.82 49.27 -59.85
C SER A 8 -73.07 47.93 -59.95
N ASN A 9 -71.75 47.95 -59.78
CA ASN A 9 -70.86 46.79 -59.87
C ASN A 9 -70.88 45.91 -58.60
N HIS A 10 -72.08 45.53 -58.13
CA HIS A 10 -72.22 44.64 -56.98
C HIS A 10 -72.37 43.19 -57.42
N LYS A 11 -71.85 42.26 -56.62
CA LYS A 11 -72.07 40.81 -56.79
C LYS A 11 -73.20 40.38 -55.86
N ASN A 12 -74.13 39.58 -56.38
CA ASN A 12 -75.18 38.99 -55.55
C ASN A 12 -74.57 38.01 -54.54
N ALA A 13 -74.98 38.13 -53.28
CA ALA A 13 -74.72 37.12 -52.27
C ALA A 13 -75.83 36.06 -52.31
N TYR A 14 -75.46 34.79 -52.21
CA TYR A 14 -76.39 33.67 -52.26
C TYR A 14 -76.36 32.87 -50.96
N ARG A 15 -77.41 32.09 -50.70
CA ARG A 15 -77.48 31.17 -49.56
C ARG A 15 -76.46 30.04 -49.69
N ASN A 16 -76.08 29.45 -48.56
CA ASN A 16 -75.21 28.28 -48.50
C ASN A 16 -75.77 27.15 -49.36
N GLY A 17 -74.94 26.57 -50.23
CA GLY A 17 -75.33 25.51 -51.17
C GLY A 17 -75.39 25.94 -52.65
N VAL A 18 -75.37 27.24 -52.95
CA VAL A 18 -75.23 27.72 -54.34
C VAL A 18 -73.76 27.70 -54.74
N CYS A 19 -73.45 27.07 -55.88
CA CYS A 19 -72.10 27.00 -56.45
C CYS A 19 -71.65 28.36 -57.02
N VAL A 20 -71.33 29.30 -56.14
CA VAL A 20 -70.64 30.55 -56.48
C VAL A 20 -69.14 30.43 -56.27
N ASN A 21 -68.38 31.41 -56.74
CA ASN A 21 -66.91 31.41 -56.70
C ASN A 21 -66.28 31.10 -55.32
N ASN A 22 -67.03 31.22 -54.20
CA ASN A 22 -66.56 30.88 -52.86
C ASN A 22 -67.27 29.68 -52.19
N TRP A 23 -67.94 28.81 -52.95
CA TRP A 23 -68.71 27.69 -52.39
C TRP A 23 -67.85 26.66 -51.65
N ALA A 24 -66.63 26.39 -52.13
CA ALA A 24 -65.75 25.37 -51.56
C ALA A 24 -65.26 25.75 -50.14
N GLU A 25 -64.85 27.00 -49.93
CA GLU A 25 -64.38 27.46 -48.62
C GLU A 25 -65.51 27.51 -47.59
N VAL A 26 -66.71 27.93 -48.00
CA VAL A 26 -67.91 27.94 -47.14
C VAL A 26 -68.27 26.52 -46.70
N ARG A 27 -68.13 25.53 -47.60
CA ARG A 27 -68.35 24.12 -47.26
C ARG A 27 -67.28 23.57 -46.33
N LEU A 28 -66.00 23.86 -46.58
CA LEU A 28 -64.87 23.43 -45.75
C LEU A 28 -64.94 24.01 -44.33
N ALA A 29 -65.37 25.27 -44.20
CA ALA A 29 -65.58 25.91 -42.90
C ALA A 29 -66.74 25.26 -42.13
N ALA A 30 -67.82 24.87 -42.81
CA ALA A 30 -68.94 24.16 -42.20
C ALA A 30 -68.55 22.74 -41.75
N ASP A 31 -67.76 22.03 -42.57
CA ASP A 31 -67.26 20.69 -42.26
C ASP A 31 -66.24 20.73 -41.11
N ALA A 32 -65.35 21.74 -41.08
CA ALA A 32 -64.38 21.94 -40.00
C ALA A 32 -65.06 22.28 -38.66
N ALA A 33 -66.18 23.00 -38.68
CA ALA A 33 -66.97 23.30 -37.47
C ALA A 33 -67.67 22.07 -36.88
N CYS A 34 -67.93 21.03 -37.70
CA CYS A 34 -68.60 19.80 -37.26
C CYS A 34 -67.63 18.65 -36.93
N SER A 35 -66.32 18.82 -37.14
CA SER A 35 -65.34 17.76 -36.89
C SER A 35 -64.63 17.98 -35.55
N PRO A 36 -64.70 17.03 -34.59
CA PRO A 36 -63.92 17.13 -33.36
C PRO A 36 -62.43 17.05 -33.70
N ALA A 37 -61.69 18.13 -33.43
CA ALA A 37 -60.26 18.17 -33.64
C ALA A 37 -59.58 17.03 -32.86
N ALA A 38 -58.83 16.17 -33.56
CA ALA A 38 -58.01 15.16 -32.91
C ALA A 38 -57.02 15.85 -31.94
N PRO A 39 -56.74 15.27 -30.76
CA PRO A 39 -55.76 15.85 -29.85
C PRO A 39 -54.41 15.93 -30.56
N ALA A 40 -53.90 17.16 -30.70
CA ALA A 40 -52.59 17.38 -31.28
C ALA A 40 -51.55 16.66 -30.41
N GLU A 41 -50.73 15.79 -31.02
CA GLU A 41 -49.62 15.19 -30.30
C GLU A 41 -48.68 16.29 -29.78
N PRO A 42 -48.17 16.16 -28.54
CA PRO A 42 -47.26 17.15 -28.00
C PRO A 42 -45.99 17.20 -28.86
N MET A 43 -45.77 18.31 -29.56
CA MET A 43 -44.54 18.51 -30.33
C MET A 43 -43.36 18.59 -29.36
N VAL A 44 -42.52 17.55 -29.35
CA VAL A 44 -41.27 17.52 -28.60
C VAL A 44 -40.16 18.13 -29.46
N SER A 45 -39.28 18.93 -28.85
CA SER A 45 -38.14 19.49 -29.58
C SER A 45 -37.19 18.38 -30.05
N VAL A 46 -36.60 18.57 -31.23
CA VAL A 46 -35.62 17.62 -31.81
C VAL A 46 -34.51 17.31 -30.81
N THR A 47 -34.04 18.30 -30.05
CA THR A 47 -33.03 18.11 -29.01
C THR A 47 -33.45 17.12 -27.93
N ARG A 48 -34.72 17.17 -27.49
CA ARG A 48 -35.23 16.29 -26.45
C ARG A 48 -35.54 14.89 -26.99
N ALA A 49 -35.89 14.78 -28.27
CA ALA A 49 -36.02 13.49 -28.95
C ALA A 49 -34.66 12.80 -29.16
N THR A 50 -33.61 13.56 -29.47
CA THR A 50 -32.28 13.02 -29.79
C THR A 50 -31.41 12.77 -28.54
N PHE A 51 -31.53 13.59 -27.50
CA PHE A 51 -30.68 13.52 -26.31
C PHE A 51 -31.44 13.05 -25.06
N GLY A 52 -31.99 11.84 -25.13
CA GLY A 52 -32.64 11.19 -24.00
C GLY A 52 -31.66 10.72 -22.90
N PRO A 53 -32.19 10.31 -21.73
CA PRO A 53 -31.42 9.66 -20.67
C PRO A 53 -31.12 8.19 -20.96
N ASP A 54 -31.80 7.60 -21.95
CA ASP A 54 -31.63 6.21 -22.36
C ASP A 54 -30.19 5.94 -22.83
N GLY A 55 -29.58 4.88 -22.30
CA GLY A 55 -28.21 4.49 -22.63
C GLY A 55 -27.11 5.39 -22.05
N LYS A 56 -27.44 6.39 -21.20
CA LYS A 56 -26.46 7.24 -20.48
C LYS A 56 -26.25 6.86 -19.01
N PHE A 57 -27.11 6.02 -18.45
CA PHE A 57 -26.94 5.44 -17.12
C PHE A 57 -27.25 3.94 -17.13
N GLY A 58 -26.60 3.15 -16.27
CA GLY A 58 -26.88 1.72 -16.07
C GLY A 58 -25.75 0.76 -16.50
N ALA A 59 -25.94 -0.53 -16.23
CA ALA A 59 -24.94 -1.59 -16.46
C ALA A 59 -24.53 -1.78 -17.93
N GLN A 60 -25.31 -1.26 -18.87
CA GLN A 60 -25.05 -1.31 -20.31
C GLN A 60 -23.90 -0.37 -20.75
N ILE A 61 -23.52 0.60 -19.90
CA ILE A 61 -22.40 1.54 -20.13
C ILE A 61 -21.10 1.01 -19.54
N ALA A 62 -21.19 0.04 -18.63
CA ALA A 62 -20.06 -0.73 -18.16
C ALA A 62 -19.62 -1.73 -19.24
N VAL A 63 -19.33 -1.26 -20.46
CA VAL A 63 -18.20 -1.85 -21.16
C VAL A 63 -17.04 -1.45 -20.29
N ASP A 64 -16.51 -2.39 -19.50
CA ASP A 64 -15.38 -2.16 -18.59
C ASP A 64 -14.45 -1.15 -19.23
N ARG A 65 -14.31 0.02 -18.61
CA ARG A 65 -13.42 1.07 -19.10
C ARG A 65 -12.03 0.45 -19.16
N GLN A 66 -11.66 -0.06 -20.33
CA GLN A 66 -10.35 -0.62 -20.55
C GLN A 66 -9.42 0.55 -20.72
N ASP A 67 -8.94 1.10 -19.60
CA ASP A 67 -7.82 2.04 -19.61
C ASP A 67 -6.62 1.29 -20.23
N MET A 68 -6.46 1.45 -21.56
CA MET A 68 -5.45 0.77 -22.37
C MET A 68 -4.03 1.14 -21.93
N GLU A 69 -3.87 2.20 -21.15
CA GLU A 69 -2.59 2.67 -20.60
C GLU A 69 -1.94 1.67 -19.64
N GLN A 70 -2.72 0.81 -18.96
CA GLN A 70 -2.17 -0.20 -18.04
C GLN A 70 -1.71 -1.50 -18.72
N LYS A 71 -2.00 -1.70 -20.02
CA LYS A 71 -1.86 -3.03 -20.66
C LYS A 71 -0.52 -3.29 -21.34
N TYR A 72 0.37 -2.30 -21.42
CA TYR A 72 1.71 -2.53 -21.93
C TYR A 72 2.59 -3.12 -20.82
N ALA A 73 2.48 -4.42 -20.62
CA ALA A 73 3.45 -5.18 -19.85
C ALA A 73 4.77 -5.20 -20.63
N CYS A 74 5.57 -4.13 -20.46
CA CYS A 74 6.93 -4.09 -20.97
C CYS A 74 7.74 -5.21 -20.34
N THR A 75 8.66 -5.79 -21.12
CA THR A 75 9.62 -6.77 -20.61
C THR A 75 10.32 -6.23 -19.37
N GLY A 76 10.32 -7.01 -18.29
CA GLY A 76 10.93 -6.59 -17.04
C GLY A 76 12.40 -6.21 -17.23
N ARG A 77 12.85 -5.11 -16.62
CA ARG A 77 14.22 -4.58 -16.73
C ARG A 77 15.29 -5.67 -16.52
N GLN A 78 15.04 -6.61 -15.61
CA GLN A 78 15.96 -7.70 -15.32
C GLN A 78 16.27 -8.56 -16.55
N MET A 79 15.31 -8.78 -17.44
CA MET A 79 15.53 -9.58 -18.65
C MET A 79 16.46 -8.89 -19.67
N MET A 80 16.58 -7.56 -19.63
CA MET A 80 17.46 -6.82 -20.54
C MET A 80 18.93 -6.86 -20.12
N PHE A 81 19.20 -7.07 -18.82
CA PHE A 81 20.56 -6.99 -18.25
C PHE A 81 21.04 -8.29 -17.61
N ASN A 82 20.19 -9.32 -17.50
CA ASN A 82 20.61 -10.62 -17.00
C ASN A 82 21.41 -11.37 -18.07
N HIS A 83 22.59 -11.85 -17.69
CA HIS A 83 23.50 -12.60 -18.58
C HIS A 83 23.32 -14.12 -18.47
N GLN A 84 22.40 -14.59 -17.62
CA GLN A 84 22.13 -16.01 -17.41
C GLN A 84 21.14 -16.58 -18.42
N GLY A 85 21.03 -17.91 -18.44
CA GLY A 85 20.03 -18.58 -19.24
C GLY A 85 18.60 -18.18 -18.82
N PRO A 86 17.62 -18.18 -19.74
CA PRO A 86 16.24 -17.77 -19.45
C PRO A 86 15.51 -18.68 -18.44
N LYS A 87 16.06 -19.85 -18.14
CA LYS A 87 15.54 -20.81 -17.15
C LYS A 87 16.30 -20.76 -15.81
N GLU A 88 17.39 -20.00 -15.75
CA GLU A 88 18.22 -19.87 -14.56
C GLU A 88 17.73 -18.66 -13.74
N GLY A 89 17.61 -18.86 -12.43
CA GLY A 89 17.27 -17.77 -11.52
C GLY A 89 18.43 -16.79 -11.38
N VAL A 90 18.13 -15.50 -11.17
CA VAL A 90 19.12 -14.42 -11.07
C VAL A 90 20.20 -14.74 -10.04
N VAL A 91 21.41 -15.06 -10.49
CA VAL A 91 22.61 -15.16 -9.64
C VAL A 91 22.88 -13.81 -9.00
N SER A 92 22.79 -13.78 -7.67
CA SER A 92 23.11 -12.62 -6.84
C SER A 92 24.33 -12.93 -6.00
N CYS A 93 25.35 -12.07 -6.10
CA CYS A 93 26.58 -12.20 -5.31
C CYS A 93 26.50 -11.26 -4.11
N PHE A 94 26.22 -11.82 -2.91
CA PHE A 94 26.04 -11.04 -1.68
C PHE A 94 27.28 -11.03 -0.78
N THR A 95 28.44 -11.34 -1.35
CA THR A 95 29.68 -11.45 -0.61
C THR A 95 30.75 -10.55 -1.18
N THR A 96 31.54 -9.95 -0.29
CA THR A 96 32.68 -9.11 -0.64
C THR A 96 33.99 -9.89 -0.56
N LEU A 97 34.99 -9.47 -1.33
CA LEU A 97 36.32 -10.08 -1.28
C LEU A 97 36.94 -10.00 0.13
N ASN A 98 36.66 -8.93 0.87
CA ASN A 98 37.14 -8.75 2.25
C ASN A 98 36.60 -9.87 3.17
N GLN A 99 35.31 -10.17 3.08
CA GLN A 99 34.69 -11.26 3.83
C GLN A 99 35.29 -12.63 3.48
N LEU A 100 35.59 -12.88 2.19
CA LEU A 100 36.18 -14.15 1.76
C LEU A 100 37.66 -14.29 2.13
N ALA A 101 38.42 -13.20 2.08
CA ALA A 101 39.86 -13.22 2.35
C ALA A 101 40.20 -13.30 3.84
N PHE A 102 39.43 -12.59 4.68
CA PHE A 102 39.71 -12.45 6.11
C PHE A 102 38.67 -13.10 7.02
N GLY A 103 37.57 -13.62 6.47
CA GLY A 103 36.55 -14.33 7.22
C GLY A 103 36.92 -15.77 7.54
N GLU A 104 35.92 -16.51 8.05
CA GLU A 104 36.07 -17.92 8.40
C GLU A 104 36.29 -18.79 7.15
N LYS A 105 37.35 -19.60 7.16
CA LYS A 105 37.76 -20.42 6.01
C LYS A 105 37.16 -21.82 6.13
N HIS A 106 36.23 -22.17 5.24
CA HIS A 106 35.47 -23.42 5.36
C HIS A 106 36.00 -24.60 4.51
N LEU A 107 36.88 -24.39 3.52
CA LEU A 107 37.29 -25.43 2.55
C LEU A 107 38.78 -25.36 2.18
N GLY A 108 39.65 -25.36 3.19
CA GLY A 108 41.08 -25.09 3.03
C GLY A 108 41.35 -23.59 2.92
N GLU A 109 42.62 -23.19 2.85
CA GLU A 109 43.00 -21.78 2.70
C GLU A 109 43.34 -21.48 1.23
N PRO A 110 42.33 -21.28 0.34
CA PRO A 110 42.64 -20.90 -1.01
C PRO A 110 43.26 -19.50 -1.02
N ARG A 111 44.19 -19.29 -1.96
CA ARG A 111 44.75 -17.95 -2.20
C ARG A 111 43.61 -17.01 -2.59
N VAL A 112 43.69 -15.75 -2.16
CA VAL A 112 42.71 -14.69 -2.44
C VAL A 112 42.33 -14.60 -3.93
N THR A 113 43.26 -14.91 -4.82
CA THR A 113 43.05 -14.94 -6.28
C THR A 113 41.96 -15.93 -6.73
N HIS A 114 41.67 -16.96 -5.95
CA HIS A 114 40.62 -17.95 -6.27
C HIS A 114 39.20 -17.44 -6.01
N TYR A 115 39.05 -16.30 -5.32
CA TYR A 115 37.75 -15.67 -5.08
C TYR A 115 37.38 -14.65 -6.16
N ILE A 116 38.24 -14.46 -7.15
CA ILE A 116 38.08 -13.48 -8.23
C ILE A 116 37.69 -14.22 -9.51
N TRP A 117 36.68 -13.73 -10.22
CA TRP A 117 36.30 -14.23 -11.54
C TRP A 117 37.44 -14.00 -12.54
N SER A 118 37.96 -15.10 -13.08
CA SER A 118 39.16 -15.13 -13.91
C SER A 118 38.87 -15.41 -15.40
N GLY A 119 37.63 -15.74 -15.74
CA GLY A 119 37.23 -16.20 -17.06
C GLY A 119 37.57 -17.67 -17.34
N ARG A 120 38.02 -18.42 -16.32
CA ARG A 120 38.34 -19.84 -16.43
C ARG A 120 37.30 -20.66 -15.69
N ASN A 121 36.45 -21.37 -16.43
CA ASN A 121 35.31 -22.14 -15.89
C ASN A 121 35.65 -22.99 -14.66
N LYS A 122 36.80 -23.66 -14.62
CA LYS A 122 37.18 -24.53 -13.48
C LYS A 122 37.45 -23.77 -12.18
N VAL A 123 37.93 -22.53 -12.27
CA VAL A 123 38.22 -21.67 -11.12
C VAL A 123 36.95 -20.93 -10.73
N ASP A 124 36.29 -20.36 -11.74
CA ASP A 124 35.08 -19.56 -11.61
C ASP A 124 33.91 -20.36 -11.01
N ALA A 125 33.79 -21.66 -11.33
CA ALA A 125 32.80 -22.55 -10.72
C ALA A 125 32.98 -22.75 -9.20
N LYS A 126 34.15 -22.42 -8.65
CA LYS A 126 34.47 -22.54 -7.22
C LYS A 126 34.37 -21.23 -6.46
N VAL A 127 34.10 -20.11 -7.15
CA VAL A 127 33.99 -18.80 -6.51
C VAL A 127 32.72 -18.78 -5.66
N PRO A 128 32.83 -18.57 -4.33
CA PRO A 128 31.66 -18.49 -3.46
C PRO A 128 30.81 -17.27 -3.82
N GLN A 129 29.51 -17.47 -3.97
CA GLN A 129 28.56 -16.40 -4.32
C GLN A 129 27.89 -15.78 -3.09
N GLN A 130 27.76 -16.54 -2.00
CA GLN A 130 27.11 -16.13 -0.76
C GLN A 130 27.83 -16.70 0.45
N VAL A 131 27.91 -15.89 1.51
CA VAL A 131 28.35 -16.26 2.85
C VAL A 131 27.26 -15.82 3.81
N ASP A 132 26.81 -16.72 4.66
CA ASP A 132 25.68 -16.48 5.54
C ASP A 132 26.09 -15.61 6.73
N HIS A 133 25.63 -14.36 6.73
CA HIS A 133 25.79 -13.43 7.84
C HIS A 133 24.45 -12.82 8.24
N LEU A 134 23.69 -13.58 9.03
CA LEU A 134 22.32 -13.19 9.44
C LEU A 134 22.27 -12.47 10.79
N LEU A 135 23.40 -12.14 11.41
CA LEU A 135 23.44 -11.50 12.73
C LEU A 135 22.74 -10.13 12.75
N LEU A 136 23.00 -9.28 11.75
CA LEU A 136 22.34 -7.98 11.67
C LEU A 136 20.85 -8.11 11.38
N GLN A 137 20.49 -9.01 10.45
CA GLN A 137 19.09 -9.28 10.12
C GLN A 137 18.32 -9.77 11.35
N THR A 138 18.87 -10.73 12.10
CA THR A 138 18.23 -11.25 13.32
C THR A 138 18.10 -10.18 14.39
N ALA A 139 19.12 -9.33 14.59
CA ALA A 139 19.05 -8.20 15.51
C ALA A 139 17.97 -7.18 15.10
N LYS A 140 17.89 -6.84 13.81
CA LYS A 140 16.88 -5.90 13.29
C LYS A 140 15.47 -6.47 13.32
N GLN A 141 15.31 -7.76 12.99
CA GLN A 141 14.03 -8.44 13.10
C GLN A 141 13.53 -8.46 14.55
N ARG A 142 14.42 -8.68 15.53
CA ARG A 142 14.06 -8.56 16.96
C ARG A 142 13.61 -7.14 17.28
N GLN A 143 14.39 -6.13 16.89
CA GLN A 143 14.04 -4.73 17.10
C GLN A 143 12.67 -4.35 16.51
N TRP A 144 12.34 -4.81 15.30
CA TRP A 144 11.05 -4.53 14.67
C TRP A 144 9.88 -5.23 15.36
N ARG A 145 10.09 -6.45 15.86
CA ARG A 145 9.09 -7.16 16.67
C ARG A 145 8.84 -6.42 17.98
N ASP A 146 9.90 -6.02 18.67
CA ASP A 146 9.78 -5.28 19.94
C ASP A 146 9.03 -3.95 19.73
N ALA A 147 9.33 -3.23 18.64
CA ALA A 147 8.63 -2.00 18.28
C ALA A 147 7.14 -2.22 17.92
N ALA A 148 6.80 -3.34 17.28
CA ALA A 148 5.42 -3.68 16.95
C ALA A 148 4.57 -4.01 18.19
N HIS A 149 5.20 -4.45 19.29
CA HIS A 149 4.54 -4.79 20.55
C HIS A 149 4.71 -3.71 21.63
N ALA A 150 5.07 -2.48 21.26
CA ALA A 150 5.22 -1.39 22.22
C ALA A 150 3.87 -1.04 22.87
N ASP A 151 3.78 -1.21 24.19
CA ASP A 151 2.61 -0.84 24.99
C ASP A 151 2.70 0.62 25.44
N MET A 152 1.71 1.43 25.05
CA MET A 152 1.65 2.86 25.37
C MET A 152 1.51 3.13 26.87
N TYR A 153 0.95 2.18 27.64
CA TYR A 153 0.69 2.36 29.06
C TYR A 153 1.85 1.91 29.95
N GLN A 154 2.91 1.37 29.37
CA GLN A 154 4.10 0.96 30.10
C GLN A 154 5.11 2.11 30.19
N THR A 155 5.47 2.46 31.43
CA THR A 155 6.53 3.44 31.66
C THR A 155 7.91 2.81 31.52
N THR A 156 8.88 3.62 31.09
CA THR A 156 10.27 3.18 30.94
C THR A 156 10.89 2.74 32.27
N SER A 157 10.48 3.34 33.39
CA SER A 157 10.94 2.98 34.73
C SER A 157 10.42 1.61 35.17
N HIS A 158 9.14 1.31 34.93
CA HIS A 158 8.55 0.02 35.27
C HIS A 158 9.15 -1.11 34.43
N THR A 159 9.25 -0.92 33.11
CA THR A 159 9.83 -1.90 32.19
C THR A 159 11.31 -2.19 32.50
N ALA A 160 12.10 -1.16 32.81
CA ALA A 160 13.49 -1.34 33.22
C ALA A 160 13.61 -2.12 34.54
N ALA A 161 12.80 -1.77 35.55
CA ALA A 161 12.81 -2.48 36.84
C ALA A 161 12.38 -3.95 36.70
N GLN A 162 11.34 -4.21 35.90
CA GLN A 162 10.86 -5.56 35.63
C GLN A 162 11.87 -6.40 34.85
N ALA A 163 12.52 -5.84 33.81
CA ALA A 163 13.55 -6.54 33.06
C ALA A 163 14.75 -6.95 33.94
N VAL A 164 15.16 -6.09 34.88
CA VAL A 164 16.21 -6.41 35.86
C VAL A 164 15.75 -7.51 36.82
N ALA A 165 14.50 -7.44 37.30
CA ALA A 165 13.94 -8.44 38.19
C ALA A 165 13.81 -9.82 37.51
N ASP A 166 13.37 -9.85 36.25
CA ASP A 166 13.25 -11.08 35.46
C ASP A 166 14.61 -11.67 35.10
N ALA A 167 15.62 -10.84 34.78
CA ALA A 167 16.99 -11.31 34.57
C ALA A 167 17.64 -11.88 35.84
N ALA A 168 17.25 -11.39 37.02
CA ALA A 168 17.69 -11.91 38.31
C ALA A 168 16.88 -13.13 38.78
N ARG A 169 15.74 -13.44 38.13
CA ARG A 169 14.86 -14.54 38.51
C ARG A 169 15.58 -15.88 38.25
N GLY A 170 15.83 -16.62 39.32
CA GLY A 170 16.51 -17.92 39.25
C GLY A 170 18.04 -17.88 39.33
N ILE A 171 18.66 -16.69 39.30
CA ILE A 171 20.11 -16.52 39.48
C ILE A 171 20.34 -15.59 40.68
N HIS A 172 20.16 -16.12 41.88
CA HIS A 172 20.46 -15.39 43.11
C HIS A 172 21.90 -15.65 43.53
N THR A 173 22.84 -14.87 42.97
CA THR A 173 24.24 -14.92 43.39
C THR A 173 24.65 -13.59 44.02
N LYS A 174 24.99 -13.61 45.30
CA LYS A 174 25.64 -12.47 45.95
C LYS A 174 27.07 -12.40 45.44
N ARG A 175 27.40 -11.35 44.67
CA ARG A 175 28.79 -11.13 44.22
C ARG A 175 29.69 -11.02 45.44
N GLN A 176 30.70 -11.90 45.53
CA GLN A 176 31.72 -11.79 46.56
C GLN A 176 32.68 -10.64 46.22
N ILE A 177 33.23 -10.00 47.24
CA ILE A 177 34.23 -8.96 47.07
C ILE A 177 35.49 -9.63 46.50
N CYS A 178 35.80 -9.37 45.22
CA CYS A 178 37.05 -9.78 44.63
C CYS A 178 38.17 -8.90 45.21
N LYS A 179 39.09 -9.52 45.94
CA LYS A 179 40.25 -8.84 46.50
C LYS A 179 41.38 -8.86 45.47
N PRO A 180 42.01 -7.71 45.14
CA PRO A 180 43.19 -7.72 44.29
C PRO A 180 44.30 -8.54 44.97
N ALA A 181 45.02 -9.33 44.18
CA ALA A 181 46.17 -10.08 44.65
C ALA A 181 47.27 -9.09 45.04
N ALA A 182 47.88 -9.28 46.21
CA ALA A 182 49.04 -8.49 46.60
C ALA A 182 50.31 -9.17 46.09
N ASP A 183 51.24 -8.38 45.54
CA ASP A 183 52.49 -8.85 44.94
C ASP A 183 53.41 -9.61 45.93
N GLY A 184 53.25 -9.35 47.23
CA GLY A 184 54.10 -9.92 48.29
C GLY A 184 53.67 -11.29 48.84
N GLY A 185 52.77 -12.01 48.17
CA GLY A 185 52.28 -13.32 48.63
C GLY A 185 51.42 -13.29 49.91
N GLN A 186 51.20 -12.12 50.51
CA GLN A 186 50.33 -11.93 51.66
C GLN A 186 48.90 -11.60 51.19
N ALA A 187 47.88 -12.12 51.90
CA ALA A 187 46.49 -11.81 51.58
C ALA A 187 46.21 -10.30 51.78
N SER A 188 45.55 -9.66 50.81
CA SER A 188 45.27 -8.21 50.91
C SER A 188 44.35 -7.90 52.10
N GLN A 189 44.83 -7.00 52.96
CA GLN A 189 44.14 -6.56 54.16
C GLN A 189 43.29 -5.32 53.83
N ILE A 190 41.98 -5.43 54.01
CA ILE A 190 41.06 -4.32 53.81
C ILE A 190 41.03 -3.49 55.11
N GLY A 191 41.47 -2.23 55.04
CA GLY A 191 41.68 -1.38 56.22
C GLY A 191 40.42 -0.99 57.01
N ARG A 192 39.21 -1.19 56.46
CA ARG A 192 37.94 -0.93 57.15
C ARG A 192 36.90 -1.99 56.79
N LYS A 193 36.22 -2.55 57.80
CA LYS A 193 35.02 -3.37 57.64
C LYS A 193 33.80 -2.47 57.85
N ALA A 194 32.68 -2.76 57.17
CA ALA A 194 31.43 -2.05 57.41
C ALA A 194 31.06 -2.15 58.92
N LYS A 195 30.77 -1.01 59.55
CA LYS A 195 30.31 -0.90 60.94
C LYS A 195 28.96 -0.17 60.97
N GLY A 196 28.10 -0.51 61.93
CA GLY A 196 26.76 0.07 62.12
C GLY A 196 25.67 -0.98 62.32
N GLU A 197 24.41 -0.56 62.48
CA GLU A 197 23.25 -1.44 62.72
C GLU A 197 23.04 -2.51 61.63
N CYS A 198 23.49 -2.23 60.40
CA CYS A 198 23.46 -3.18 59.28
C CYS A 198 24.65 -4.15 59.24
N ALA A 199 25.67 -4.00 60.09
CA ALA A 199 26.85 -4.88 60.08
C ALA A 199 26.49 -6.33 60.44
N GLN A 200 25.56 -6.51 61.38
CA GLN A 200 25.03 -7.82 61.76
C GLN A 200 24.02 -8.36 60.73
N LEU A 201 23.43 -7.50 59.91
CA LEU A 201 22.44 -7.90 58.90
C LEU A 201 23.11 -8.77 57.82
N PHE A 202 24.30 -8.39 57.37
CA PHE A 202 25.03 -9.12 56.31
C PHE A 202 25.65 -10.45 56.77
N ASP A 203 25.73 -10.68 58.08
CA ASP A 203 26.25 -11.91 58.66
C ASP A 203 25.19 -12.97 58.96
N LYS A 204 23.91 -12.59 58.96
CA LYS A 204 22.80 -13.50 59.21
C LYS A 204 22.62 -14.51 58.08
N THR A 205 22.45 -15.76 58.46
CA THR A 205 22.43 -16.93 57.56
C THR A 205 21.37 -16.81 56.48
N TYR A 206 20.20 -16.22 56.79
CA TYR A 206 19.10 -16.04 55.84
C TYR A 206 19.40 -15.06 54.69
N ILE A 207 20.35 -14.12 54.88
CA ILE A 207 20.85 -13.23 53.82
C ILE A 207 21.96 -13.92 53.01
N LYS A 208 22.72 -14.85 53.61
CA LYS A 208 23.74 -15.66 52.94
C LYS A 208 23.13 -16.73 52.02
N ILE A 209 21.96 -17.26 52.38
CA ILE A 209 21.22 -18.29 51.62
C ILE A 209 20.09 -17.70 50.75
N GLY A 210 19.97 -16.36 50.65
CA GLY A 210 19.03 -15.71 49.72
C GLY A 210 17.55 -15.88 50.03
N LEU A 211 17.16 -16.15 51.28
CA LEU A 211 15.77 -16.45 51.68
C LEU A 211 14.95 -15.21 52.12
N ARG A 212 15.18 -14.03 51.53
CA ARG A 212 14.25 -12.90 51.66
C ARG A 212 13.78 -12.46 50.28
N GLN A 213 12.48 -12.66 50.05
CA GLN A 213 11.66 -11.80 49.19
C GLN A 213 11.58 -10.39 49.78
#